data_AF-A0A4Y9XVI9-F1
#
_entry.id   AF-A0A4Y9XVI9-F1
#
_cell.length_a   1.000
_cell.length_b   1.000
_cell.length_c   1.000
_cell.angle_alpha   90.00
_cell.angle_beta   90.00
_cell.angle_gamma   90.00
#
_symmetry.space_group_name_H-M   'P 1'
#
loop_
_entity.id
_entity.type
_entity.pdbx_description
1 polymer ?
#
loop_
_entity_poly.entity_id
_entity_poly.type
_entity_poly.pdbx_seq_one_letter_code
_entity_poly.pdbx_strand_id
1 'polypeptide(L)'
;MPAPANCPLDIEEEAWLQEVLPRFRGSPSADKPNIMKDIQIEFRKEFPYPDDQDTYWRKEVKDYLYENGRERTAKDMKRWMHSSSYRDVIAFYKKDEVKREQGENGIEDYQPAVNRVIEKLTPAERKAFGETLKQWEEEGVPVQVQQA
;
A
#
# COMPACT_ATOMS: atom_id res chain seq x y z
N MET A 1 6.53 -10.08 27.56
CA MET A 1 5.85 -9.30 26.51
C MET A 1 6.16 -9.95 25.16
N PRO A 2 5.22 -9.96 24.19
CA PRO A 2 5.47 -10.53 22.86
C PRO A 2 6.60 -9.78 22.14
N ALA A 3 7.22 -10.45 21.17
CA ALA A 3 8.23 -9.82 20.32
C ALA A 3 7.60 -8.72 19.45
N PRO A 4 8.27 -7.56 19.27
CA PRO A 4 7.69 -6.40 18.60
C PRO A 4 7.24 -6.69 17.16
N ALA A 5 7.89 -7.62 16.45
CA ALA A 5 7.52 -8.03 15.09
C ALA A 5 6.11 -8.68 14.96
N ASN A 6 5.43 -8.96 16.06
CA ASN A 6 4.07 -9.52 16.10
C ASN A 6 3.04 -8.55 16.71
N CYS A 7 3.38 -7.27 16.90
CA CYS A 7 2.50 -6.23 17.43
C CYS A 7 2.19 -5.21 16.34
N PRO A 8 1.19 -5.45 15.47
CA PRO A 8 0.70 -4.42 14.56
C PRO A 8 0.16 -3.23 15.35
N LEU A 9 0.07 -2.06 14.70
CA LEU A 9 -0.58 -0.89 15.26
C LEU A 9 -1.97 -1.26 15.76
N ASP A 10 -2.30 -0.86 16.98
CA ASP A 10 -3.63 -1.05 17.53
C ASP A 10 -4.63 0.01 17.01
N ILE A 11 -5.92 -0.16 17.32
CA ILE A 11 -6.98 0.74 16.84
C ILE A 11 -6.80 2.18 17.35
N GLU A 12 -6.30 2.36 18.57
CA GLU A 12 -6.07 3.67 19.20
C GLU A 12 -4.83 4.35 18.61
N GLU A 13 -3.76 3.58 18.37
CA GLU A 13 -2.53 4.02 17.74
C GLU A 13 -2.76 4.46 16.29
N GLU A 14 -3.52 3.67 15.51
CA GLU A 14 -3.90 4.03 14.14
C GLU A 14 -4.78 5.29 14.10
N ALA A 15 -5.75 5.40 15.02
CA ALA A 15 -6.61 6.57 15.12
C ALA A 15 -5.80 7.82 15.43
N TRP A 16 -4.88 7.74 16.40
CA TRP A 16 -3.99 8.85 16.72
C TRP A 16 -3.11 9.24 15.53
N LEU A 17 -2.55 8.24 14.81
CA LEU A 17 -1.75 8.50 13.62
C LEU A 17 -2.56 9.14 12.49
N GLN A 18 -3.85 8.80 12.33
CA GLN A 18 -4.76 9.48 11.39
C GLN A 18 -4.96 10.96 11.75
N GLU A 19 -5.05 11.29 13.05
CA GLU A 19 -5.24 12.68 13.51
C GLU A 19 -4.02 13.56 13.22
N VAL A 20 -2.81 13.02 13.34
CA VAL A 20 -1.56 13.77 13.08
C VAL A 20 -1.14 13.74 11.61
N LEU A 21 -1.70 12.83 10.81
CA LEU A 21 -1.39 12.66 9.39
C LEU A 21 -1.51 13.95 8.55
N PRO A 22 -2.51 14.84 8.77
CA PRO A 22 -2.60 16.12 8.07
C PRO A 22 -1.37 17.02 8.27
N ARG A 23 -0.73 16.99 9.46
CA ARG A 23 0.49 17.76 9.74
C ARG A 23 1.64 17.31 8.84
N PHE A 24 1.80 15.99 8.70
CA PHE A 24 2.81 15.40 7.82
C PHE A 24 2.49 15.60 6.33
N ARG A 25 1.21 15.54 5.94
CA ARG A 25 0.76 15.78 4.56
C ARG A 25 0.98 17.22 4.13
N GLY A 26 0.50 18.19 4.92
CA GLY A 26 0.50 19.61 4.59
C GLY A 26 1.85 20.30 4.64
N SER A 27 2.91 19.56 4.97
CA SER A 27 4.24 20.12 5.16
C SER A 27 5.15 19.92 3.95
N PRO A 28 6.04 20.88 3.64
CA PRO A 28 6.98 20.75 2.53
C PRO A 28 7.86 19.51 2.67
N SER A 29 8.24 18.92 1.53
CA SER A 29 9.11 17.73 1.51
C SER A 29 10.44 17.90 2.27
N ALA A 30 10.96 19.12 2.33
CA ALA A 30 12.17 19.46 3.08
C ALA A 30 11.98 19.33 4.61
N ASP A 31 10.76 19.56 5.11
CA ASP A 31 10.43 19.57 6.54
C ASP A 31 9.88 18.23 7.02
N LYS A 32 9.43 17.36 6.11
CA LYS A 32 8.90 16.02 6.44
C LYS A 32 9.83 15.17 7.32
N PRO A 33 11.16 15.15 7.15
CA PRO A 33 12.04 14.42 8.06
C PRO A 33 12.00 14.92 9.50
N ASN A 34 11.83 16.23 9.71
CA ASN A 34 11.74 16.82 11.04
C ASN A 34 10.37 16.53 11.66
N ILE A 35 9.30 16.73 10.91
CA ILE A 35 7.93 16.45 11.37
C ILE A 35 7.73 14.97 11.69
N MET A 36 8.31 14.07 10.90
CA MET A 36 8.30 12.64 11.22
C MET A 36 8.98 12.34 12.55
N LYS A 37 10.12 12.98 12.86
CA LYS A 37 10.79 12.82 14.15
C LYS A 37 9.93 13.35 15.28
N ASP A 38 9.28 14.49 15.09
CA ASP A 38 8.38 15.08 16.09
C ASP A 38 7.19 14.16 16.35
N ILE A 39 6.56 13.62 15.29
CA ILE A 39 5.46 12.65 15.41
C ILE A 39 5.93 11.38 16.11
N GLN A 40 7.11 10.85 15.81
CA GLN A 40 7.66 9.68 16.53
C GLN A 40 7.87 9.96 18.03
N ILE A 41 8.31 11.17 18.39
CA ILE A 41 8.49 11.58 19.79
C ILE A 41 7.13 11.73 20.48
N GLU A 42 6.15 12.35 19.82
CA GLU A 42 4.79 12.48 20.32
C GLU A 42 4.11 11.11 20.48
N PHE A 43 4.24 10.23 19.49
CA PHE A 43 3.72 8.86 19.53
C PHE A 43 4.28 8.07 20.71
N ARG A 44 5.59 8.17 20.98
CA ARG A 44 6.21 7.52 22.16
C ARG A 44 5.76 8.10 23.50
N LYS A 45 5.32 9.37 23.53
CA LYS A 45 4.77 9.99 24.74
C LYS A 45 3.34 9.54 25.00
N GLU A 46 2.54 9.44 23.94
CA GLU A 46 1.15 8.97 24.01
C GLU A 46 1.09 7.47 24.31
N PHE A 47 1.93 6.70 23.64
CA PHE A 47 2.02 5.25 23.77
C PHE A 47 3.43 4.86 24.28
N PRO A 48 3.62 4.78 25.61
CA PRO A 48 4.92 4.48 26.19
C PRO A 48 5.26 3.00 26.04
N TYR A 49 6.15 2.70 25.09
CA TYR A 49 6.72 1.37 24.89
C TYR A 49 8.07 1.19 25.59
N PRO A 50 8.47 -0.08 25.86
CA PRO A 50 9.83 -0.40 26.29
C PRO A 50 10.91 0.12 25.33
N ASP A 51 12.05 0.56 25.88
CA ASP A 51 13.14 1.18 25.12
C ASP A 51 13.73 0.25 24.04
N ASP A 52 13.73 -1.07 24.28
CA ASP A 52 14.16 -2.10 23.34
C ASP A 52 13.25 -2.20 22.10
N GLN A 53 12.05 -1.62 22.15
CA GLN A 53 11.08 -1.57 21.05
C GLN A 53 11.07 -0.21 20.32
N ASP A 54 11.80 0.81 20.78
CA ASP A 54 11.78 2.16 20.19
C ASP A 54 12.13 2.15 18.71
N THR A 55 13.11 1.33 18.31
CA THR A 55 13.51 1.21 16.90
C THR A 55 12.39 0.64 16.04
N TYR A 56 11.63 -0.32 16.58
CA TYR A 56 10.48 -0.93 15.89
C TYR A 56 9.36 0.09 15.72
N TRP A 57 8.90 0.71 16.80
CA TRP A 57 7.79 1.67 16.75
C TRP A 57 8.10 2.91 15.92
N ARG A 58 9.35 3.41 15.96
CA ARG A 58 9.78 4.47 15.04
C ARG A 58 9.65 4.06 13.58
N LYS A 59 9.95 2.79 13.26
CA LYS A 59 9.82 2.26 11.90
C LYS A 59 8.35 2.15 11.50
N GLU A 60 7.49 1.56 12.35
CA GLU A 60 6.06 1.42 12.07
C GLU A 60 5.37 2.78 11.86
N VAL A 61 5.61 3.75 12.74
CA VAL A 61 5.09 5.12 12.59
C VAL A 61 5.57 5.75 11.28
N LYS A 62 6.86 5.57 10.94
CA LYS A 62 7.41 6.07 9.69
C LYS A 62 6.73 5.44 8.49
N ASP A 63 6.60 4.12 8.47
CA ASP A 63 6.04 3.38 7.36
C ASP A 63 4.56 3.78 7.17
N TYR A 64 3.79 3.86 8.26
CA TYR A 64 2.42 4.37 8.25
C TYR A 64 2.30 5.78 7.69
N LEU A 65 3.13 6.72 8.16
CA LEU A 65 3.13 8.11 7.66
C LEU A 65 3.52 8.19 6.19
N TYR A 66 4.42 7.34 5.68
CA TYR A 66 4.78 7.35 4.26
C TYR A 66 3.73 6.68 3.36
N GLU A 67 3.11 5.61 3.82
CA GLU A 67 2.02 4.92 3.12
C GLU A 67 0.78 5.81 3.02
N ASN A 68 0.44 6.49 4.12
CA ASN A 68 -0.78 7.30 4.21
C ASN A 68 -0.56 8.80 3.93
N GLY A 69 0.67 9.31 4.05
CA GLY A 69 1.00 10.74 4.00
C GLY A 69 1.70 11.22 2.73
N ARG A 70 1.95 10.33 1.75
CA ARG A 70 2.38 10.73 0.41
C ARG A 70 1.22 11.37 -0.35
N GLU A 71 1.25 12.69 -0.46
CA GLU A 71 0.45 13.40 -1.45
C GLU A 71 0.99 13.04 -2.84
N ARG A 72 0.27 12.19 -3.56
CA ARG A 72 0.64 11.81 -4.92
C ARG A 72 0.45 13.02 -5.81
N THR A 73 1.50 13.40 -6.53
CA THR A 73 1.39 14.51 -7.47
C THR A 73 0.33 14.18 -8.54
N ALA A 74 -0.31 15.18 -9.12
CA ALA A 74 -1.25 15.01 -10.23
C ALA A 74 -0.66 14.18 -11.41
N LYS A 75 0.68 14.09 -11.49
CA LYS A 75 1.42 13.25 -12.44
C LYS A 75 1.30 11.75 -12.16
N ASP A 76 1.27 11.35 -10.88
CA ASP A 76 1.06 9.96 -10.46
C ASP A 76 -0.40 9.56 -10.62
N MET A 77 -1.35 10.45 -10.30
CA MET A 77 -2.78 10.23 -10.58
C MET A 77 -3.07 10.07 -12.08
N LYS A 78 -2.48 10.90 -12.94
CA LYS A 78 -2.62 10.77 -14.40
C LYS A 78 -2.08 9.45 -14.95
N ARG A 79 -1.06 8.86 -14.33
CA ARG A 79 -0.50 7.56 -14.73
C ARG A 79 -1.52 6.43 -14.56
N TRP A 80 -2.31 6.45 -13.48
CA TRP A 80 -3.31 5.41 -13.21
C TRP A 80 -4.64 5.66 -13.92
N MET A 81 -4.99 6.92 -14.18
CA MET A 81 -6.20 7.30 -14.93
C MET A 81 -6.14 6.99 -16.43
N HIS A 82 -4.96 6.91 -17.05
CA HIS A 82 -4.84 6.79 -18.51
C HIS A 82 -4.22 5.49 -19.03
N SER A 83 -3.73 4.58 -18.17
CA SER A 83 -3.01 3.39 -18.65
C SER A 83 -3.26 2.11 -17.86
N SER A 84 -4.38 2.00 -17.13
CA SER A 84 -4.74 0.74 -16.48
C SER A 84 -5.24 -0.24 -17.54
N SER A 85 -4.60 -1.40 -17.62
CA SER A 85 -4.92 -2.45 -18.57
C SER A 85 -5.62 -3.62 -17.88
N TYR A 86 -6.25 -4.48 -18.68
CA TYR A 86 -6.83 -5.74 -18.19
C TYR A 86 -5.84 -6.58 -17.36
N ARG A 87 -4.55 -6.49 -17.70
CA ARG A 87 -3.47 -7.17 -16.97
C ARG A 87 -3.26 -6.60 -15.56
N ASP A 88 -3.46 -5.30 -15.38
CA ASP A 88 -3.27 -4.63 -14.09
C ASP A 88 -4.38 -5.01 -13.11
N VAL A 89 -5.61 -5.16 -13.62
CA VAL A 89 -6.75 -5.69 -12.84
C VAL A 89 -6.43 -7.10 -12.32
N ILE A 90 -5.92 -7.97 -13.20
CA ILE A 90 -5.64 -9.37 -12.86
C ILE A 90 -4.42 -9.46 -11.93
N ALA A 91 -3.37 -8.71 -12.22
CA ALA A 91 -2.19 -8.59 -11.36
C ALA A 91 -2.56 -8.19 -9.93
N PHE A 92 -3.53 -7.30 -9.77
CA PHE A 92 -3.99 -6.87 -8.46
C PHE A 92 -4.84 -7.95 -7.75
N TYR A 93 -5.91 -8.42 -8.39
CA TYR A 93 -6.85 -9.35 -7.75
C TYR A 93 -6.32 -10.79 -7.61
N LYS A 94 -5.38 -11.19 -8.47
CA LYS A 94 -4.75 -12.52 -8.49
C LYS A 94 -3.27 -12.46 -8.11
N LYS A 95 -2.86 -11.46 -7.33
CA LYS A 95 -1.45 -11.20 -6.94
C LYS A 95 -0.73 -12.44 -6.38
N ASP A 96 -1.41 -13.20 -5.52
CA ASP A 96 -0.82 -14.41 -4.92
C ASP A 96 -0.72 -15.57 -5.91
N GLU A 97 -1.66 -15.70 -6.85
CA GLU A 97 -1.58 -16.69 -7.93
C GLU A 97 -0.45 -16.34 -8.90
N VAL A 98 -0.24 -15.04 -9.21
CA VAL A 98 0.88 -14.58 -10.04
C VAL A 98 2.22 -14.87 -9.36
N LYS A 99 2.35 -14.58 -8.06
CA LYS A 99 3.55 -14.91 -7.29
C LYS A 99 3.83 -16.41 -7.22
N ARG A 100 2.77 -17.22 -7.07
CA ARG A 100 2.90 -18.68 -7.10
C ARG A 100 3.39 -19.17 -8.47
N GLU A 101 2.86 -18.61 -9.56
CA GLU A 101 3.36 -18.90 -10.91
C GLU A 101 4.83 -18.49 -11.11
N GLN A 102 5.29 -17.38 -10.49
CA GLN A 102 6.71 -17.02 -10.51
C GLN A 102 7.57 -18.03 -9.73
N GLY A 103 7.15 -18.39 -8.52
CA GLY A 103 7.92 -19.27 -7.62
C GLY A 103 7.94 -20.74 -8.04
N GLU A 104 6.77 -21.32 -8.34
CA GLU A 104 6.63 -22.75 -8.63
C GLU A 104 7.05 -23.11 -10.07
N ASN A 105 6.85 -22.20 -11.02
CA ASN A 105 7.17 -22.46 -12.44
C ASN A 105 8.50 -21.83 -12.89
N GLY A 106 9.28 -21.26 -11.98
CA GLY A 106 10.60 -20.69 -12.27
C GLY A 106 10.56 -19.51 -13.25
N ILE A 107 9.45 -18.75 -13.25
CA ILE A 107 9.31 -17.58 -14.13
C ILE A 107 9.90 -16.38 -13.40
N GLU A 108 11.09 -15.95 -13.83
CA GLU A 108 11.76 -14.78 -13.26
C GLU A 108 10.98 -13.48 -13.55
N ASP A 109 10.40 -13.38 -14.75
CA ASP A 109 9.68 -12.19 -15.19
C ASP A 109 8.21 -12.17 -14.72
N TYR A 110 7.76 -10.99 -14.32
CA TYR A 110 6.39 -10.77 -13.85
C TYR A 110 5.33 -10.91 -14.96
N GLN A 111 5.64 -10.42 -16.17
CA GLN A 111 4.69 -10.41 -17.29
C GLN A 111 4.29 -11.80 -17.80
N PRO A 112 5.22 -12.76 -17.98
CA PRO A 112 4.86 -14.13 -18.37
C PRO A 112 4.01 -14.85 -17.31
N ALA A 113 4.25 -14.60 -16.03
CA ALA A 113 3.44 -15.16 -14.95
C ALA A 113 1.98 -14.63 -14.99
N VAL A 114 1.81 -13.33 -15.21
CA VAL A 114 0.47 -12.73 -15.41
C VAL A 114 -0.25 -13.33 -16.62
N ASN A 115 0.45 -13.53 -17.75
CA ASN A 115 -0.17 -14.16 -18.94
C ASN A 115 -0.64 -15.59 -18.67
N ARG A 116 0.11 -16.39 -17.90
CA ARG A 116 -0.33 -17.74 -17.51
C ARG A 116 -1.56 -17.73 -16.62
N VAL A 117 -1.64 -16.79 -15.69
CA VAL A 117 -2.85 -16.60 -14.87
C VAL A 117 -4.03 -16.24 -15.77
N ILE A 118 -3.84 -15.34 -16.75
CA ILE A 118 -4.87 -14.96 -17.74
C ILE A 118 -5.38 -16.17 -18.53
N GLU A 119 -4.48 -17.04 -18.97
CA GLU A 119 -4.85 -18.26 -19.70
C GLU A 119 -5.68 -19.23 -18.86
N LYS A 120 -5.43 -19.28 -17.54
CA LYS A 120 -6.16 -20.13 -16.59
C LYS A 120 -7.47 -19.53 -16.08
N LEU A 121 -7.79 -18.27 -16.44
CA LEU A 121 -9.03 -17.63 -16.01
C LEU A 121 -10.27 -18.30 -16.59
N THR A 122 -11.22 -18.59 -15.71
CA THR A 122 -12.54 -19.07 -16.10
C THR A 122 -13.32 -17.98 -16.87
N PRO A 123 -14.32 -18.35 -17.67
CA PRO A 123 -15.17 -17.37 -18.36
C PRO A 123 -15.88 -16.39 -17.41
N ALA A 124 -16.22 -16.84 -16.19
CA ALA A 124 -16.84 -16.01 -15.17
C ALA A 124 -15.86 -14.95 -14.62
N GLU A 125 -14.64 -15.35 -14.29
CA GLU A 125 -13.58 -14.42 -13.85
C GLU A 125 -13.21 -13.43 -14.96
N ARG A 126 -13.14 -13.89 -16.21
CA ARG A 126 -12.84 -13.01 -17.34
C ARG A 126 -13.86 -11.90 -17.49
N LYS A 127 -15.15 -12.24 -17.32
CA LYS A 127 -16.25 -11.28 -17.37
C LYS A 127 -16.17 -10.29 -16.21
N ALA A 128 -15.95 -10.79 -14.97
CA ALA A 128 -15.80 -9.95 -13.79
C ALA A 128 -14.65 -8.94 -13.93
N PHE A 129 -13.46 -9.39 -14.34
CA PHE A 129 -12.32 -8.49 -14.54
C PHE A 129 -12.52 -7.50 -15.69
N GLY A 130 -13.32 -7.87 -16.70
CA GLY A 130 -13.69 -6.95 -17.79
C GLY A 130 -14.63 -5.85 -17.30
N GLU A 131 -15.57 -6.18 -16.41
CA GLU A 131 -16.45 -5.21 -15.76
C GLU A 131 -15.66 -4.30 -14.80
N THR A 132 -14.71 -4.87 -14.03
CA THR A 132 -13.82 -4.10 -13.17
C THR A 132 -12.91 -3.14 -13.95
N LEU A 133 -12.40 -3.56 -15.12
CA LEU A 133 -11.62 -2.66 -15.98
C LEU A 133 -12.47 -1.48 -16.44
N LYS A 134 -13.70 -1.72 -16.90
CA LYS A 134 -14.62 -0.64 -17.30
C LYS A 134 -14.91 0.29 -16.13
N GLN A 135 -15.12 -0.26 -14.95
CA GLN A 135 -15.32 0.55 -13.75
C GLN A 135 -14.09 1.41 -13.44
N TRP A 136 -12.88 0.89 -13.61
CA TRP A 136 -11.64 1.67 -13.43
C TRP A 136 -11.45 2.74 -14.51
N GLU A 137 -11.91 2.49 -15.74
CA GLU A 137 -11.90 3.47 -16.83
C GLU A 137 -12.91 4.61 -16.61
N GLU A 138 -14.09 4.30 -16.03
CA GLU A 138 -15.19 5.25 -15.82
C GLU A 138 -15.07 6.03 -14.50
N GLU A 139 -14.80 5.33 -13.40
CA GLU A 139 -14.80 5.88 -12.03
C GLU A 139 -13.38 6.14 -11.50
N GLY A 140 -12.36 5.65 -12.21
CA GLY A 140 -10.97 5.66 -11.77
C GLY A 140 -10.61 4.42 -10.94
N VAL A 141 -9.32 4.12 -10.92
CA VAL A 141 -8.76 2.99 -10.16
C VAL A 141 -8.99 3.20 -8.65
N PRO A 142 -9.51 2.23 -7.89
CA PRO A 142 -9.71 2.35 -6.45
C PRO A 142 -8.43 2.68 -5.70
N VAL A 143 -8.53 3.47 -4.62
CA VAL A 143 -7.37 3.94 -3.84
C VAL A 143 -6.50 2.79 -3.32
N GLN A 144 -7.10 1.66 -2.92
CA GLN A 144 -6.35 0.49 -2.45
C GLN A 144 -5.50 -0.14 -3.57
N VAL A 145 -5.97 -0.10 -4.82
CA VAL A 145 -5.21 -0.55 -5.99
C VAL A 145 -4.10 0.43 -6.34
N GLN A 146 -4.36 1.71 -6.17
CA GLN A 146 -3.32 2.72 -6.33
C GLN A 146 -2.20 2.52 -5.29
N GLN A 147 -2.50 2.06 -4.07
CA GLN A 147 -1.58 1.91 -2.94
C GLN A 147 -0.72 0.62 -2.93
N ALA A 148 -1.07 -0.41 -3.71
CA ALA A 148 -0.46 -1.74 -3.66
C ALA A 148 0.71 -2.00 -4.64
#